data_AF-A0A7S2A0U9-F1
#
_entry.id   AF-A0A7S2A0U9-F1
#
_cell.length_a   1.000
_cell.length_b   1.000
_cell.length_c   1.000
_cell.angle_alpha   90.00
_cell.angle_beta   90.00
_cell.angle_gamma   90.00
#
_symmetry.space_group_name_H-M   'P 1'
#
loop_
_entity.id
_entity.type
_entity.pdbx_description
1 polymer ?
#
loop_
_entity_poly.entity_id
_entity_poly.type
_entity_poly.pdbx_seq_one_letter_code
_entity_poly.pdbx_strand_id
1 'polypeptide(L)'
;ARPLRLPSRVHSVLRSARREAARLRARLDRDPSLDEVAASLGVSTERLRFYGLVGRNAVPVESTVEIYDPDAYGPDGNAAYADEETYESVTGKGEALLHSGEEEFVEEEEEWVEPQDKIVAPLRDFIPDRDEPKPDDAALQDIMRSDIDDLLTKTLDEREIAVIRMRFGISPENEDDSLVYREGMTFQTIGNHLGISRQRAAQIEAKALEKLRDSYSSVFIEQYLDDDHSAEVSL
;
A
#
# COMPACT_ATOMS: atom_id res chain seq x y z
N ALA A 1 -4.07 -12.38 -27.66
CA ALA A 1 -5.22 -12.04 -26.78
C ALA A 1 -4.71 -11.12 -25.67
N ARG A 2 -5.53 -10.20 -25.15
CA ARG A 2 -5.14 -9.40 -23.97
C ARG A 2 -5.54 -10.15 -22.71
N PRO A 3 -4.75 -10.05 -21.61
CA PRO A 3 -5.12 -10.64 -20.33
C PRO A 3 -6.43 -10.04 -19.82
N LEU A 4 -6.60 -8.72 -19.95
CA LEU A 4 -7.87 -8.04 -19.70
C LEU A 4 -8.66 -7.83 -21.00
N ARG A 5 -9.90 -8.34 -21.04
CA ARG A 5 -10.79 -8.18 -22.20
C ARG A 5 -11.33 -6.76 -22.24
N LEU A 6 -11.12 -6.06 -23.36
CA LEU A 6 -11.65 -4.72 -23.56
C LEU A 6 -12.91 -4.73 -24.43
N PRO A 7 -13.91 -3.87 -24.14
CA PRO A 7 -15.05 -3.69 -25.03
C PRO A 7 -14.64 -3.25 -26.44
N SER A 8 -15.40 -3.66 -27.46
CA SER A 8 -15.10 -3.37 -28.87
C SER A 8 -14.97 -1.87 -29.17
N ARG A 9 -15.80 -1.03 -28.54
CA ARG A 9 -15.75 0.43 -28.66
C ARG A 9 -14.43 1.02 -28.14
N VAL A 10 -13.86 0.47 -27.07
CA VAL A 10 -12.56 0.92 -26.52
C VAL A 10 -11.44 0.54 -27.50
N HIS A 11 -11.50 -0.67 -28.05
CA HIS A 11 -10.58 -1.11 -29.09
C HIS A 11 -10.63 -0.22 -30.33
N SER A 12 -11.82 0.17 -30.80
CA SER A 12 -11.95 1.05 -31.97
C SER A 12 -11.38 2.44 -31.69
N VAL A 13 -11.66 3.02 -30.50
CA VAL A 13 -11.14 4.34 -30.13
C VAL A 13 -9.62 4.35 -30.03
N LEU A 14 -9.01 3.35 -29.36
CA LEU A 14 -7.55 3.24 -29.27
C LEU A 14 -6.87 3.05 -30.63
N ARG A 15 -7.50 2.27 -31.52
CA ARG A 15 -7.00 2.09 -32.88
C ARG A 15 -7.08 3.38 -33.69
N SER A 16 -8.18 4.13 -33.58
CA SER A 16 -8.32 5.44 -34.22
C SER A 16 -7.32 6.45 -33.65
N ALA A 17 -7.10 6.48 -32.33
CA ALA A 17 -6.12 7.34 -31.69
C ALA A 17 -4.70 7.10 -32.18
N ARG A 18 -4.28 5.83 -32.33
CA ARG A 18 -2.96 5.52 -32.91
C ARG A 18 -2.80 5.99 -34.35
N ARG A 19 -3.85 5.89 -35.18
CA ARG A 19 -3.84 6.38 -36.55
C ARG A 19 -3.77 7.91 -36.61
N GLU A 20 -4.58 8.59 -35.80
CA GLU A 20 -4.56 10.06 -35.72
C GLU A 20 -3.24 10.59 -35.17
N ALA A 21 -2.67 9.95 -34.15
CA ALA A 21 -1.34 10.28 -33.65
C ALA A 21 -0.29 10.16 -34.76
N ALA A 22 -0.30 9.08 -35.56
CA ALA A 22 0.62 8.94 -36.69
C ALA A 22 0.42 10.01 -37.78
N ARG A 23 -0.84 10.38 -38.08
CA ARG A 23 -1.17 11.48 -39.01
C ARG A 23 -0.73 12.84 -38.50
N LEU A 24 -0.82 13.09 -37.20
CA LEU A 24 -0.37 14.32 -36.56
C LEU A 24 1.16 14.37 -36.51
N ARG A 25 1.84 13.28 -36.15
CA ARG A 25 3.31 13.15 -36.22
C ARG A 25 3.85 13.56 -37.58
N ALA A 26 3.28 13.00 -38.65
CA ALA A 26 3.70 13.30 -40.02
C ALA A 26 3.47 14.76 -40.45
N ARG A 27 2.55 15.49 -39.79
CA ARG A 27 2.26 16.90 -40.09
C ARG A 27 3.05 17.87 -39.21
N LEU A 28 3.30 17.50 -37.96
CA LEU A 28 3.90 18.36 -36.95
C LEU A 28 5.41 18.16 -36.81
N ASP A 29 5.95 17.10 -37.42
CA ASP A 29 7.36 16.67 -37.29
C ASP A 29 7.82 16.50 -35.82
N ARG A 30 6.86 16.18 -34.94
CA ARG A 30 7.07 15.89 -33.52
C ARG A 30 6.02 14.92 -33.01
N ASP A 31 6.25 14.41 -31.80
CA ASP A 31 5.22 13.66 -31.08
C ASP A 31 4.05 14.58 -30.70
N PRO A 32 2.81 14.26 -31.13
CA PRO A 32 1.62 15.04 -30.82
C PRO A 32 1.22 14.83 -29.37
N SER A 33 0.68 15.88 -28.74
CA SER A 33 0.19 15.77 -27.37
C SER A 33 -1.08 14.92 -27.30
N LEU A 34 -1.37 14.39 -26.11
CA LEU A 34 -2.63 13.67 -25.89
C LEU A 34 -3.84 14.56 -26.16
N ASP A 35 -3.74 15.86 -25.87
CA ASP A 35 -4.80 16.84 -26.14
C ASP A 35 -5.04 17.04 -27.64
N GLU A 36 -3.97 17.14 -28.44
CA GLU A 36 -4.06 17.30 -29.90
C GLU A 36 -4.72 16.07 -30.57
N VAL A 37 -4.36 14.87 -30.10
CA VAL A 37 -4.96 13.61 -30.58
C VAL A 37 -6.43 13.51 -30.15
N ALA A 38 -6.75 13.87 -28.91
CA ALA A 38 -8.11 13.85 -28.37
C ALA A 38 -9.03 14.83 -29.11
N ALA A 39 -8.57 16.06 -29.32
CA ALA A 39 -9.27 17.09 -30.08
C ALA A 39 -9.55 16.66 -31.52
N SER A 40 -8.57 16.06 -32.21
CA SER A 40 -8.74 15.54 -33.58
C SER A 40 -9.79 14.42 -33.67
N LEU A 41 -9.91 13.60 -32.62
CA LEU A 41 -10.88 12.51 -32.55
C LEU A 41 -12.27 12.95 -32.08
N GLY A 42 -12.44 14.18 -31.59
CA GLY A 42 -13.67 14.63 -30.95
C GLY A 42 -13.97 13.90 -29.62
N VAL A 43 -12.93 13.53 -28.87
CA VAL A 43 -13.03 12.86 -27.57
C VAL A 43 -12.32 13.72 -26.52
N SER A 44 -12.74 13.66 -25.25
CA SER A 44 -12.00 14.37 -24.18
C SER A 44 -10.65 13.72 -23.89
N THR A 45 -9.67 14.54 -23.51
CA THR A 45 -8.32 14.07 -23.13
C THR A 45 -8.36 13.08 -21.98
N GLU A 46 -9.13 13.36 -20.93
CA GLU A 46 -9.28 12.46 -19.78
C GLU A 46 -9.77 11.07 -20.21
N ARG A 47 -10.74 11.03 -21.13
CA ARG A 47 -11.28 9.78 -21.66
C ARG A 47 -10.27 9.04 -22.51
N LEU A 48 -9.48 9.74 -23.33
CA LEU A 48 -8.41 9.14 -24.10
C LEU A 48 -7.27 8.63 -23.20
N ARG A 49 -6.92 9.37 -22.15
CA ARG A 49 -5.94 8.98 -21.11
C ARG A 49 -6.41 7.72 -20.38
N PHE A 50 -7.66 7.67 -19.96
CA PHE A 50 -8.27 6.50 -19.33
C PHE A 50 -8.24 5.28 -20.26
N TYR A 51 -8.68 5.43 -21.51
CA TYR A 51 -8.60 4.33 -22.48
C TYR A 51 -7.17 3.91 -22.76
N GLY A 52 -6.21 4.85 -22.79
CA GLY A 52 -4.79 4.57 -22.90
C GLY A 52 -4.29 3.71 -21.74
N LEU A 53 -4.67 4.06 -20.51
CA LEU A 53 -4.32 3.33 -19.29
C LEU A 53 -4.87 1.90 -19.30
N VAL A 54 -6.18 1.74 -19.49
CA VAL A 54 -6.85 0.43 -19.55
C VAL A 54 -6.41 -0.37 -20.79
N GLY A 55 -5.98 0.35 -21.82
CA GLY A 55 -5.43 -0.19 -23.07
C GLY A 55 -3.97 -0.62 -22.99
N ARG A 56 -3.28 -0.50 -21.85
CA ARG A 56 -1.93 -1.06 -21.67
C ARG A 56 -1.99 -2.59 -21.59
N ASN A 57 -0.90 -3.24 -21.96
CA ASN A 57 -0.75 -4.67 -21.67
C ASN A 57 -0.25 -4.79 -20.23
N ALA A 58 -0.67 -5.84 -19.52
CA ALA A 58 -0.11 -6.15 -18.22
C ALA A 58 1.38 -6.47 -18.38
N VAL A 59 2.20 -6.01 -17.42
CA VAL A 59 3.60 -6.39 -17.31
C VAL A 59 3.64 -7.74 -16.57
N PRO A 60 4.36 -8.76 -17.08
CA PRO A 60 4.52 -10.02 -16.36
C PRO A 60 5.20 -9.78 -15.03
N VAL A 61 4.71 -10.40 -13.96
CA VAL A 61 5.29 -10.23 -12.62
C VAL A 61 6.70 -10.85 -12.51
N GLU A 62 7.00 -11.81 -13.41
CA GLU A 62 8.32 -12.42 -13.58
C GLU A 62 9.30 -11.58 -14.40
N SER A 63 8.91 -10.38 -14.86
CA SER A 63 9.85 -9.51 -15.57
C SER A 63 10.93 -9.02 -14.61
N THR A 64 12.19 -9.16 -14.99
CA THR A 64 13.32 -8.60 -14.24
C THR A 64 13.25 -7.08 -14.24
N VAL A 65 13.43 -6.49 -13.05
CA VAL A 65 13.58 -5.05 -12.85
C VAL A 65 14.94 -4.80 -12.22
N GLU A 66 15.59 -3.74 -12.68
CA GLU A 66 16.81 -3.22 -12.10
C GLU A 66 16.44 -1.99 -11.28
N ILE A 67 16.64 -2.08 -9.96
CA ILE A 67 16.41 -0.95 -9.05
C ILE A 67 17.77 -0.44 -8.61
N TYR A 68 17.94 0.86 -8.77
CA TYR A 68 19.09 1.62 -8.29
C TYR A 68 18.75 2.14 -6.91
N ASP A 69 19.62 1.92 -5.92
CA ASP A 69 19.50 2.55 -4.63
C ASP A 69 19.76 4.07 -4.80
N PRO A 70 18.74 4.92 -4.59
CA PRO A 70 18.90 6.36 -4.75
C PRO A 70 19.82 6.98 -3.70
N ASP A 71 20.03 6.31 -2.56
CA ASP A 71 20.91 6.77 -1.48
C ASP A 71 22.37 6.32 -1.68
N ALA A 72 22.63 5.43 -2.65
CA ALA A 72 23.99 5.03 -3.02
C ALA A 72 24.78 6.16 -3.69
N TYR A 73 24.14 7.26 -4.08
CA TYR A 73 24.75 8.39 -4.77
C TYR A 73 24.48 9.72 -4.06
N GLY A 74 25.54 10.48 -3.80
CA GLY A 74 25.45 11.87 -3.34
C GLY A 74 24.80 12.79 -4.39
N PRO A 75 24.44 14.03 -4.01
CA PRO A 75 23.81 15.01 -4.91
C PRO A 75 24.67 15.41 -6.13
N ASP A 76 25.95 15.06 -6.10
CA ASP A 76 26.94 15.22 -7.16
C ASP A 76 27.04 14.00 -8.10
N GLY A 77 26.34 12.91 -7.80
CA GLY A 77 26.35 11.67 -8.57
C GLY A 77 27.50 10.71 -8.22
N ASN A 78 28.25 10.97 -7.14
CA ASN A 78 29.33 10.10 -6.66
C ASN A 78 28.82 9.11 -5.60
N ALA A 79 29.47 7.95 -5.47
CA ALA A 79 29.08 6.94 -4.48
C ALA A 79 29.15 7.50 -3.05
N ALA A 80 28.04 7.42 -2.30
CA ALA A 80 27.89 7.99 -0.96
C ALA A 80 28.83 7.38 0.10
N TYR A 81 29.43 6.22 -0.20
CA TYR A 81 30.30 5.45 0.69
C TYR A 81 31.81 5.55 0.40
N ALA A 82 32.25 6.41 -0.53
CA ALA A 82 33.69 6.61 -0.73
C ALA A 82 34.26 7.42 0.45
N ASP A 83 34.99 6.76 1.35
CA ASP A 83 35.86 7.43 2.30
C ASP A 83 36.98 8.18 1.56
N GLU A 84 37.39 9.34 2.09
CA GLU A 84 38.40 10.24 1.51
C GLU A 84 39.73 9.52 1.20
N GLU A 85 40.04 8.47 1.98
CA GLU A 85 41.25 7.65 1.85
C GLU A 85 41.26 6.79 0.57
N THR A 86 40.09 6.32 0.12
CA THR A 86 39.98 5.59 -1.16
C THR A 86 40.12 6.57 -2.33
N TYR A 87 39.60 7.79 -2.22
CA TYR A 87 39.66 8.82 -3.28
C TYR A 87 41.10 9.23 -3.62
N GLU A 88 41.99 9.35 -2.63
CA GLU A 88 43.41 9.67 -2.85
C GLU A 88 44.18 8.54 -3.56
N SER A 89 43.77 7.29 -3.34
CA SER A 89 44.41 6.12 -3.97
C SER A 89 44.07 5.96 -5.46
N VAL A 90 42.87 6.38 -5.87
CA VAL A 90 42.41 6.28 -7.26
C VAL A 90 42.72 7.53 -8.08
N THR A 91 42.78 8.72 -7.46
CA THR A 91 43.00 9.99 -8.19
C THR A 91 44.45 10.47 -8.23
N GLY A 92 45.40 9.76 -7.59
CA GLY A 92 46.83 9.93 -7.83
C GLY A 92 47.30 11.39 -7.82
N LYS A 93 46.79 12.23 -6.92
CA LYS A 93 47.22 13.63 -6.79
C LYS A 93 48.03 13.83 -5.52
N GLY A 94 49.30 13.41 -5.63
CA GLY A 94 50.37 13.98 -4.82
C GLY A 94 50.51 15.47 -5.12
N GLU A 95 50.70 16.22 -4.04
CA GLU A 95 51.33 17.53 -3.93
C GLU A 95 51.56 18.33 -5.23
N ALA A 96 50.90 19.49 -5.31
CA ALA A 96 51.19 20.54 -6.28
C ALA A 96 52.64 21.06 -6.13
N LEU A 97 53.58 20.45 -6.84
CA LEU A 97 54.86 21.05 -7.18
C LEU A 97 54.72 21.78 -8.51
N LEU A 98 54.71 23.12 -8.42
CA LEU A 98 54.83 24.02 -9.56
C LEU A 98 56.11 23.69 -10.35
N HIS A 99 55.99 23.00 -11.48
CA HIS A 99 57.02 22.96 -12.51
C HIS A 99 56.41 23.44 -13.83
N SER A 100 57.10 24.41 -14.41
CA SER A 100 56.84 24.92 -15.74
C SER A 100 57.41 23.92 -16.74
N GLY A 101 56.53 23.26 -17.48
CA GLY A 101 56.88 22.33 -18.54
C GLY A 101 55.62 21.91 -19.28
N GLU A 102 55.67 21.93 -20.61
CA GLU A 102 54.58 21.52 -21.49
C GLU A 102 54.16 20.07 -21.16
N GLU A 103 52.95 19.88 -20.64
CA GLU A 103 52.34 18.55 -20.50
C GLU A 103 51.38 18.30 -21.67
N GLU A 104 51.65 17.24 -22.42
CA GLU A 104 50.69 16.64 -23.34
C GLU A 104 49.47 16.18 -22.52
N PHE A 105 48.30 16.73 -22.85
CA PHE A 105 47.02 16.22 -22.36
C PHE A 105 46.82 14.80 -22.89
N VAL A 106 46.99 13.81 -22.01
CA VAL A 106 46.44 12.48 -22.22
C VAL A 106 44.98 12.57 -21.83
N GLU A 107 44.07 12.53 -22.81
CA GLU A 107 42.66 12.23 -22.56
C GLU A 107 42.61 10.75 -22.15
N GLU A 108 42.72 10.50 -20.84
CA GLU A 108 42.27 9.23 -20.29
C GLU A 108 40.75 9.20 -20.48
N GLU A 109 40.27 8.32 -21.37
CA GLU A 109 38.86 7.98 -21.45
C GLU A 109 38.47 7.42 -20.08
N GLU A 110 37.77 8.22 -19.26
CA GLU A 110 37.20 7.73 -18.01
C GLU A 110 36.21 6.60 -18.35
N GLU A 111 36.64 5.37 -18.07
CA GLU A 111 35.84 4.17 -18.26
C GLU A 111 34.73 4.16 -17.20
N TRP A 112 33.49 4.33 -17.65
CA TRP A 112 32.31 4.28 -16.78
C TRP A 112 32.27 2.95 -16.03
N VAL A 113 32.53 2.99 -14.72
CA VAL A 113 32.40 1.83 -13.84
C VAL A 113 30.93 1.65 -13.49
N GLU A 114 30.34 0.52 -13.84
CA GLU A 114 28.95 0.24 -13.49
C GLU A 114 28.75 0.19 -11.97
N PRO A 115 27.69 0.84 -11.43
CA PRO A 115 27.29 0.72 -10.03
C PRO A 115 27.20 -0.74 -9.59
N GLN A 116 27.97 -1.11 -8.57
CA GLN A 116 28.00 -2.49 -8.04
C GLN A 116 26.78 -2.84 -7.17
N ASP A 117 25.97 -1.85 -6.79
CA ASP A 117 24.78 -2.00 -5.95
C ASP A 117 23.47 -1.94 -6.76
N LYS A 118 23.41 -2.68 -7.87
CA LYS A 118 22.17 -2.88 -8.64
C LYS A 118 21.39 -4.06 -8.06
N ILE A 119 20.17 -3.80 -7.56
CA ILE A 119 19.27 -4.88 -7.18
C ILE A 119 18.56 -5.37 -8.44
N VAL A 120 18.88 -6.61 -8.85
CA VAL A 120 18.30 -7.26 -10.02
C VAL A 120 17.42 -8.41 -9.54
N ALA A 121 16.10 -8.21 -9.59
CA ALA A 121 15.12 -9.18 -9.11
C ALA A 121 13.84 -9.13 -9.97
N PRO A 122 13.02 -10.19 -9.98
CA PRO A 122 11.72 -10.15 -10.63
C PRO A 122 10.81 -9.09 -9.97
N LEU A 123 9.98 -8.44 -10.78
CA LEU A 123 9.03 -7.41 -10.34
C LEU A 123 8.17 -7.86 -9.14
N ARG A 124 7.84 -9.17 -9.06
CA ARG A 124 7.03 -9.73 -7.98
C ARG A 124 7.60 -9.47 -6.59
N ASP A 125 8.92 -9.44 -6.46
CA ASP A 125 9.59 -9.30 -5.17
C ASP A 125 9.46 -7.87 -4.62
N PHE A 126 9.00 -6.92 -5.45
CA PHE A 126 8.79 -5.51 -5.10
C PHE A 126 7.32 -5.11 -5.01
N ILE A 127 6.38 -6.04 -5.18
CA ILE A 127 4.95 -5.76 -5.02
C ILE A 127 4.60 -6.07 -3.55
N PRO A 128 4.33 -5.06 -2.71
CA PRO A 128 3.93 -5.31 -1.33
C PRO A 128 2.55 -5.97 -1.30
N ASP A 129 2.38 -6.93 -0.40
CA ASP A 129 1.06 -7.42 -0.04
C ASP A 129 0.36 -6.35 0.81
N ARG A 130 -0.73 -5.79 0.28
CA ARG A 130 -1.53 -4.77 0.98
C ARG A 130 -2.64 -5.37 1.84
N ASP A 131 -2.90 -6.68 1.68
CA ASP A 131 -3.92 -7.40 2.42
C ASP A 131 -3.33 -8.07 3.69
N GLU A 132 -2.00 -8.19 3.78
CA GLU A 132 -1.33 -8.69 4.97
C GLU A 132 -1.32 -7.62 6.08
N PRO A 133 -1.90 -7.88 7.26
CA PRO A 133 -1.84 -6.94 8.38
C PRO A 133 -0.40 -6.77 8.83
N LYS A 134 0.00 -5.53 9.15
CA LYS A 134 1.33 -5.28 9.71
C LYS A 134 1.48 -6.05 11.03
N PRO A 135 2.68 -6.52 11.38
CA PRO A 135 2.89 -7.24 12.64
C PRO A 135 2.49 -6.42 13.87
N ASP A 136 2.71 -5.10 13.83
CA ASP A 136 2.30 -4.18 14.88
C ASP A 136 0.77 -4.09 14.99
N ASP A 137 0.05 -4.05 13.87
CA ASP A 137 -1.41 -4.02 13.84
C ASP A 137 -1.99 -5.34 14.35
N ALA A 138 -1.39 -6.48 13.99
CA ALA A 138 -1.80 -7.79 14.48
C ALA A 138 -1.61 -7.91 16.00
N ALA A 139 -0.45 -7.49 16.52
CA ALA A 139 -0.18 -7.48 17.96
C ALA A 139 -1.14 -6.53 18.71
N LEU A 140 -1.44 -5.36 18.13
CA LEU A 140 -2.41 -4.43 18.69
C LEU A 140 -3.81 -5.05 18.78
N GLN A 141 -4.26 -5.74 17.72
CA GLN A 141 -5.55 -6.44 17.72
C GLN A 141 -5.63 -7.52 18.81
N ASP A 142 -4.55 -8.29 19.03
CA ASP A 142 -4.51 -9.31 20.08
C ASP A 142 -4.63 -8.70 21.48
N ILE A 143 -3.92 -7.60 21.74
CA ILE A 143 -4.01 -6.87 23.02
C ILE A 143 -5.43 -6.32 23.21
N MET A 144 -6.01 -5.70 22.17
CA MET A 144 -7.38 -5.18 22.19
C MET A 144 -8.41 -6.26 22.52
N ARG A 145 -8.27 -7.45 21.93
CA ARG A 145 -9.17 -8.59 22.21
C ARG A 145 -9.07 -9.03 23.67
N SER A 146 -7.86 -9.14 24.19
CA SER A 146 -7.64 -9.54 25.58
C SER A 146 -8.22 -8.53 26.56
N ASP A 147 -8.02 -7.23 26.31
CA ASP A 147 -8.59 -6.15 27.14
C ASP A 147 -10.12 -6.13 27.11
N ILE A 148 -10.73 -6.39 25.95
CA ILE A 148 -12.19 -6.52 25.83
C ILE A 148 -12.69 -7.72 26.66
N ASP A 149 -12.03 -8.87 26.56
CA ASP A 149 -12.43 -10.07 27.31
C ASP A 149 -12.27 -9.87 28.83
N ASP A 150 -11.21 -9.22 29.26
CA ASP A 150 -11.00 -8.81 30.64
C ASP A 150 -12.08 -7.85 31.15
N LEU A 151 -12.46 -6.86 30.33
CA LEU A 151 -13.53 -5.92 30.68
C LEU A 151 -14.87 -6.64 30.84
N LEU A 152 -15.23 -7.50 29.88
CA LEU A 152 -16.48 -8.24 29.88
C LEU A 152 -16.58 -9.14 31.13
N THR A 153 -15.52 -9.88 31.44
CA THR A 153 -15.49 -10.82 32.58
C THR A 153 -15.47 -10.15 33.94
N LYS A 154 -14.81 -8.98 34.09
CA LYS A 154 -14.77 -8.24 35.36
C LYS A 154 -16.06 -7.48 35.66
N THR A 155 -16.83 -7.10 34.64
CA THR A 155 -17.96 -6.17 34.78
C THR A 155 -19.33 -6.85 34.72
N LEU A 156 -19.47 -7.86 33.86
CA LEU A 156 -20.75 -8.44 33.50
C LEU A 156 -20.90 -9.86 34.07
N ASP A 157 -22.15 -10.29 34.26
CA ASP A 157 -22.43 -11.70 34.56
C ASP A 157 -22.40 -12.58 33.30
N GLU A 158 -22.33 -13.91 33.46
CA GLU A 158 -22.21 -14.85 32.35
C GLU A 158 -23.31 -14.69 31.28
N ARG A 159 -24.52 -14.30 31.68
CA ARG A 159 -25.65 -14.11 30.75
C ARG A 159 -25.53 -12.79 29.99
N GLU A 160 -25.11 -11.74 30.67
CA GLU A 160 -24.81 -10.43 30.06
C GLU A 160 -23.66 -10.56 29.07
N ILE A 161 -22.57 -11.25 29.42
CA ILE A 161 -21.44 -11.55 28.53
C ILE A 161 -21.91 -12.30 27.28
N ALA A 162 -22.69 -13.36 27.44
CA ALA A 162 -23.19 -14.14 26.31
C ALA A 162 -24.03 -13.30 25.33
N VAL A 163 -24.92 -12.43 25.85
CA VAL A 163 -25.71 -11.54 25.01
C VAL A 163 -24.83 -10.55 24.27
N ILE A 164 -23.86 -9.91 24.94
CA ILE A 164 -22.95 -8.94 24.32
C ILE A 164 -22.07 -9.59 23.25
N ARG A 165 -21.43 -10.72 23.56
CA ARG A 165 -20.59 -11.47 22.61
C ARG A 165 -21.35 -11.88 21.37
N MET A 166 -22.54 -12.49 21.52
CA MET A 166 -23.36 -12.88 20.38
C MET A 166 -23.88 -11.67 19.59
N ARG A 167 -24.17 -10.55 20.25
CA ARG A 167 -24.72 -9.35 19.61
C ARG A 167 -23.72 -8.63 18.73
N PHE A 168 -22.49 -8.51 19.19
CA PHE A 168 -21.43 -7.78 18.50
C PHE A 168 -20.46 -8.68 17.73
N GLY A 169 -20.60 -10.01 17.85
CA GLY A 169 -19.70 -10.95 17.19
C GLY A 169 -18.31 -10.95 17.83
N ILE A 170 -18.25 -10.89 19.16
CA ILE A 170 -16.99 -10.93 19.90
C ILE A 170 -16.75 -12.39 20.31
N SER A 171 -15.80 -13.04 19.65
CA SER A 171 -15.37 -14.38 20.00
C SER A 171 -14.62 -14.38 21.35
N PRO A 172 -14.82 -15.41 22.19
CA PRO A 172 -13.87 -15.69 23.26
C PRO A 172 -12.47 -15.98 22.69
N GLU A 173 -11.40 -15.64 23.41
CA GLU A 173 -10.01 -15.91 23.00
C GLU A 173 -9.75 -17.37 22.53
N ASN A 174 -10.49 -18.34 23.06
CA ASN A 174 -10.32 -19.76 22.73
C ASN A 174 -11.18 -20.26 21.55
N GLU A 175 -11.98 -19.39 20.93
CA GLU A 175 -12.99 -19.75 19.92
C GLU A 175 -13.01 -18.80 18.71
N ASP A 176 -11.85 -18.28 18.30
CA ASP A 176 -11.74 -17.32 17.19
C ASP A 176 -12.32 -17.83 15.86
N ASP A 177 -12.23 -19.14 15.59
CA ASP A 177 -12.81 -19.77 14.38
C ASP A 177 -14.32 -20.11 14.50
N SER A 178 -14.96 -19.77 15.62
CA SER A 178 -16.36 -20.12 15.87
C SER A 178 -17.30 -19.36 14.95
N LEU A 179 -18.02 -20.10 14.11
CA LEU A 179 -19.07 -19.56 13.23
C LEU A 179 -20.18 -18.82 13.99
N VAL A 180 -20.31 -19.05 15.30
CA VAL A 180 -21.30 -18.41 16.17
C VAL A 180 -21.00 -16.92 16.35
N TYR A 181 -19.73 -16.53 16.39
CA TYR A 181 -19.32 -15.16 16.73
C TYR A 181 -18.76 -14.37 15.54
N ARG A 182 -18.72 -14.93 14.33
CA ARG A 182 -18.22 -14.22 13.13
C ARG A 182 -19.01 -12.96 12.78
N GLU A 183 -20.30 -12.94 13.09
CA GLU A 183 -21.18 -11.82 12.80
C GLU A 183 -22.12 -11.56 13.98
N GLY A 184 -22.49 -10.29 14.18
CA GLY A 184 -23.44 -9.90 15.21
C GLY A 184 -24.84 -10.47 14.97
N MET A 185 -25.41 -11.11 16.00
CA MET A 185 -26.73 -11.73 15.94
C MET A 185 -27.88 -10.77 16.26
N THR A 186 -29.08 -11.12 15.77
CA THR A 186 -30.32 -10.42 16.16
C THR A 186 -30.79 -10.85 17.55
N PHE A 187 -31.49 -9.98 18.29
CA PHE A 187 -32.09 -10.33 19.59
C PHE A 187 -33.00 -11.55 19.55
N GLN A 188 -33.66 -11.81 18.42
CA GLN A 188 -34.51 -12.98 18.28
C GLN A 188 -33.67 -14.26 18.20
N THR A 189 -32.59 -14.24 17.43
CA THR A 189 -31.63 -15.35 17.37
C THR A 189 -30.97 -15.58 18.72
N ILE A 190 -30.49 -14.53 19.38
CA ILE A 190 -29.89 -14.59 20.73
C ILE A 190 -30.90 -15.14 21.74
N GLY A 191 -32.15 -14.66 21.70
CA GLY A 191 -33.22 -15.15 22.56
C GLY A 191 -33.47 -16.65 22.39
N ASN A 192 -33.48 -17.14 21.15
CA ASN A 192 -33.61 -18.56 20.86
C ASN A 192 -32.42 -19.38 21.42
N HIS A 193 -31.18 -18.90 21.25
CA HIS A 193 -29.99 -19.57 21.78
C HIS A 193 -29.97 -19.64 23.32
N LEU A 194 -30.45 -18.60 24.00
CA LEU A 194 -30.43 -18.49 25.45
C LEU A 194 -31.74 -18.95 26.13
N GLY A 195 -32.75 -19.37 25.35
CA GLY A 195 -34.06 -19.78 25.87
C GLY A 195 -34.86 -18.63 26.50
N ILE A 196 -34.69 -17.39 26.02
CA ILE A 196 -35.36 -16.18 26.52
C ILE A 196 -36.12 -15.46 25.41
N SER A 197 -37.02 -14.55 25.78
CA SER A 197 -37.73 -13.73 24.79
C SER A 197 -36.80 -12.69 24.15
N ARG A 198 -37.12 -12.29 22.90
CA ARG A 198 -36.44 -11.18 22.19
C ARG A 198 -36.34 -9.92 23.06
N GLN A 199 -37.45 -9.55 23.72
CA GLN A 199 -37.49 -8.37 24.58
C GLN A 199 -36.59 -8.52 25.81
N ARG A 200 -36.51 -9.73 26.37
CA ARG A 200 -35.59 -10.00 27.49
C ARG A 200 -34.13 -9.90 27.06
N ALA A 201 -33.77 -10.41 25.87
CA ALA A 201 -32.43 -10.26 25.32
C ALA A 201 -32.04 -8.78 25.15
N ALA A 202 -32.93 -7.95 24.60
CA ALA A 202 -32.71 -6.51 24.45
C ALA A 202 -32.56 -5.79 25.81
N GLN A 203 -33.32 -6.19 26.83
CA GLN A 203 -33.16 -5.64 28.19
C GLN A 203 -31.82 -5.99 28.81
N ILE A 204 -31.33 -7.21 28.59
CA ILE A 204 -30.03 -7.66 29.11
C ILE A 204 -28.91 -6.88 28.44
N GLU A 205 -28.94 -6.70 27.11
CA GLU A 205 -27.97 -5.87 26.38
C GLU A 205 -27.96 -4.43 26.91
N ALA A 206 -29.13 -3.79 27.02
CA ALA A 206 -29.20 -2.39 27.49
C ALA A 206 -28.59 -2.23 28.89
N LYS A 207 -28.88 -3.17 29.81
CA LYS A 207 -28.32 -3.17 31.16
C LYS A 207 -26.82 -3.45 31.17
N ALA A 208 -26.35 -4.37 30.33
CA ALA A 208 -24.94 -4.69 30.20
C ALA A 208 -24.16 -3.48 29.66
N LEU A 209 -24.67 -2.81 28.63
CA LEU A 209 -24.06 -1.59 28.08
C LEU A 209 -24.01 -0.44 29.10
N GLU A 210 -25.06 -0.28 29.92
CA GLU A 210 -25.08 0.69 31.02
C GLU A 210 -23.97 0.39 32.05
N LYS A 211 -23.85 -0.87 32.49
CA LYS A 211 -22.76 -1.29 33.39
C LYS A 211 -21.38 -1.07 32.77
N LEU A 212 -21.19 -1.47 31.51
CA LEU A 212 -19.92 -1.28 30.82
C LEU A 212 -19.56 0.20 30.76
N ARG A 213 -20.52 1.07 30.42
CA ARG A 213 -20.34 2.53 30.37
C ARG A 213 -19.96 3.12 31.72
N ASP A 214 -20.60 2.71 32.80
CA ASP A 214 -20.33 3.24 34.15
C ASP A 214 -18.97 2.74 34.70
N SER A 215 -18.53 1.57 34.24
CA SER A 215 -17.20 1.02 34.54
C SER A 215 -16.10 1.65 33.69
N TYR A 216 -16.47 2.26 32.55
CA TYR A 216 -15.59 2.63 31.44
C TYR A 216 -14.73 3.87 31.67
N SER A 217 -14.93 4.64 32.75
CA SER A 217 -14.30 5.95 32.88
C SER A 217 -12.88 5.95 33.45
N SER A 218 -12.15 4.83 33.45
CA SER A 218 -10.75 4.86 33.88
C SER A 218 -9.83 3.95 33.05
N VAL A 219 -9.25 4.57 32.01
CA VAL A 219 -7.82 4.50 31.66
C VAL A 219 -7.42 3.69 30.42
N PHE A 220 -8.01 2.54 30.06
CA PHE A 220 -7.35 1.67 29.06
C PHE A 220 -7.99 1.64 27.65
N ILE A 221 -9.29 1.42 27.46
CA ILE A 221 -9.82 1.21 26.09
C ILE A 221 -9.94 2.50 25.27
N GLU A 222 -9.99 3.68 25.92
CA GLU A 222 -9.93 4.97 25.21
C GLU A 222 -8.65 5.12 24.38
N GLN A 223 -7.55 4.46 24.76
CA GLN A 223 -6.29 4.49 24.00
C GLN A 223 -6.43 3.87 22.60
N TYR A 224 -7.45 3.03 22.39
CA TYR A 224 -7.75 2.44 21.07
C TYR A 224 -8.72 3.29 20.25
N LEU A 225 -9.28 4.37 20.82
CA LEU A 225 -10.18 5.29 20.14
C LEU A 225 -9.44 6.48 19.49
N ASP A 226 -8.13 6.61 19.70
CA ASP A 226 -7.33 7.65 19.05
C ASP A 226 -7.22 7.36 17.53
N ASP A 227 -7.76 8.30 16.75
CA ASP A 227 -8.15 8.23 15.34
C ASP A 227 -7.01 8.14 14.28
N ASP A 228 -5.78 7.76 14.62
CA ASP A 228 -4.63 7.89 13.69
C ASP A 228 -4.31 6.66 12.83
N HIS A 229 -4.95 5.50 13.06
CA HIS A 229 -4.71 4.30 12.23
C HIS A 229 -5.47 4.30 10.89
N SER A 230 -6.32 5.30 10.63
CA SER A 230 -7.09 5.41 9.39
C SER A 230 -6.31 6.10 8.24
N ALA A 231 -5.16 6.72 8.53
CA ALA A 231 -4.51 7.65 7.61
C ALA A 231 -3.57 7.00 6.57
N GLU A 232 -3.19 5.72 6.70
CA GLU A 232 -2.18 5.12 5.80
C GLU A 232 -2.73 4.27 4.64
N VAL A 233 -4.05 4.05 4.54
CA VAL A 233 -4.62 3.22 3.45
C VAL A 233 -4.94 4.02 2.17
N SER A 234 -4.56 5.30 2.09
CA SER A 234 -4.70 6.11 0.87
C SER A 234 -3.35 6.53 0.32
N LEU A 235 -2.73 5.68 -0.52
CA LEU A 235 -1.91 6.05 -1.69
C LEU A 235 -1.78 4.86 -2.68
#